data_AF-A0A7J6W6R7-F1
#
_entry.id   AF-A0A7J6W6R7-F1
#
_cell.length_a   1.000
_cell.length_b   1.000
_cell.length_c   1.000
_cell.angle_alpha   90.00
_cell.angle_beta   90.00
_cell.angle_gamma   90.00
#
_symmetry.space_group_name_H-M   'P 1'
#
loop_
_entity.id
_entity.type
_entity.pdbx_description
1 polymer ?
#
loop_
_entity_poly.entity_id
_entity_poly.type
_entity_poly.pdbx_seq_one_letter_code
_entity_poly.pdbx_strand_id
1 'polypeptide(L)'
;MEDGEDWVLVSYPTERDCWSPSFSNDEYGETTQPLKIRFSEPAKHWTDAAPIGNGCLGAMIWGGVATETLQLNGNHIWNKC
;
A
#
# COMPACT_ATOMS: atom_id res chain seq x y z
N MET A 1 -32.80 14.78 19.85
CA MET A 1 -32.51 14.98 18.42
C MET A 1 -31.18 15.68 18.46
N GLU A 2 -30.10 14.92 18.26
CA GLU A 2 -28.74 15.46 18.22
C GLU A 2 -28.33 15.56 16.76
N ASP A 3 -27.70 16.68 16.46
CA ASP A 3 -27.53 17.28 15.16
C ASP A 3 -26.05 17.31 14.84
N GLY A 4 -25.72 17.02 13.58
CA GLY A 4 -24.46 17.47 12.98
C GLY A 4 -23.36 16.42 12.89
N GLU A 5 -23.54 15.39 12.06
CA GLU A 5 -22.41 14.69 11.48
C GLU A 5 -21.83 15.57 10.36
N ASP A 6 -20.81 16.36 10.71
CA ASP A 6 -20.09 17.26 9.81
C ASP A 6 -19.15 16.43 8.91
N TRP A 7 -19.64 16.05 7.73
CA TRP A 7 -18.86 15.29 6.78
C TRP A 7 -17.80 16.18 6.12
N VAL A 8 -16.53 15.94 6.45
CA VAL A 8 -15.40 16.59 5.79
C VAL A 8 -15.18 15.96 4.41
N LEU A 9 -15.52 16.71 3.36
CA LEU A 9 -15.18 16.37 1.98
C LEU A 9 -13.66 16.37 1.80
N VAL A 10 -13.07 15.18 1.70
CA VAL A 10 -11.67 15.03 1.30
C VAL A 10 -11.57 15.31 -0.20
N SER A 11 -10.99 16.46 -0.54
CA SER A 11 -10.73 16.87 -1.92
C SER A 11 -9.79 15.90 -2.64
N TYR A 12 -9.96 15.77 -3.97
CA TYR A 12 -9.02 15.02 -4.79
C TYR A 12 -7.59 15.56 -4.60
N PRO A 13 -6.62 14.70 -4.28
CA PRO A 13 -5.23 15.13 -4.13
C PRO A 13 -4.77 15.76 -5.44
N THR A 14 -4.15 16.95 -5.35
CA THR A 14 -3.58 17.62 -6.52
C THR A 14 -2.27 16.94 -6.92
N GLU A 15 -1.77 17.17 -8.13
CA GLU A 15 -0.47 16.61 -8.58
C GLU A 15 0.70 16.91 -7.61
N ARG A 16 0.57 17.96 -6.79
CA ARG A 16 1.57 18.33 -5.77
C ARG A 16 1.54 17.45 -4.53
N ASP A 17 0.41 16.79 -4.27
CA ASP A 17 0.20 15.89 -3.14
C ASP A 17 0.54 14.43 -3.50
N CYS A 18 0.72 14.16 -4.80
CA CYS A 18 1.19 12.87 -5.30
C CYS A 18 2.67 12.71 -4.96
N TRP A 19 2.96 11.78 -4.06
CA TRP A 19 4.33 11.35 -3.78
C TRP A 19 5.01 10.97 -5.08
N SER A 20 6.02 11.75 -5.47
CA SER A 20 6.85 11.46 -6.63
C SER A 20 8.05 10.66 -6.14
N PRO A 21 8.12 9.33 -6.41
CA PRO A 21 9.36 8.62 -6.21
C PRO A 21 10.40 9.32 -7.07
N SER A 22 11.49 9.77 -6.46
CA SER A 22 12.63 10.33 -7.19
C SER A 22 13.21 9.23 -8.07
N PHE A 23 12.64 9.05 -9.26
CA PHE A 23 13.34 8.40 -10.37
C PHE A 23 14.37 9.41 -10.85
N SER A 24 15.44 9.58 -10.07
CA SER A 24 16.66 10.16 -10.60
C SER A 24 17.17 9.18 -11.64
N ASN A 25 17.22 9.64 -12.88
CA ASN A 25 17.98 8.97 -13.92
C ASN A 25 19.46 9.12 -13.52
N ASP A 26 19.98 8.14 -12.78
CA ASP A 26 21.30 8.18 -12.17
C ASP A 26 22.40 8.11 -13.26
N GLU A 27 22.76 9.26 -13.84
CA GLU A 27 23.95 9.41 -14.69
C GLU A 27 25.18 9.90 -13.89
N TYR A 28 25.10 9.90 -12.56
CA TYR A 28 26.24 10.03 -11.64
C TYR A 28 26.06 9.03 -10.51
N GLY A 29 27.07 8.19 -10.28
CA GLY A 29 27.05 7.02 -9.39
C GLY A 29 26.91 7.31 -7.89
N GLU A 30 25.84 7.99 -7.49
CA GLU A 30 25.31 7.95 -6.14
C GLU A 30 24.53 6.64 -6.01
N THR A 31 24.99 5.72 -5.15
CA THR A 31 24.25 4.49 -4.86
C THR A 31 23.01 4.86 -4.05
N THR A 32 21.94 5.30 -4.72
CA THR A 32 20.63 5.53 -4.11
C THR A 32 20.18 4.19 -3.52
N GLN A 33 20.42 4.01 -2.22
CA GLN A 33 20.01 2.80 -1.55
C GLN A 33 18.49 2.79 -1.52
N PRO A 34 17.82 1.76 -2.08
CA PRO A 34 16.37 1.71 -2.05
C PRO A 34 15.94 1.67 -0.59
N LEU A 35 14.97 2.51 -0.22
CA LEU A 35 14.32 2.43 1.09
C LEU A 35 13.64 1.06 1.19
N LYS A 36 14.20 0.18 2.01
CA LYS A 36 13.75 -1.20 2.18
C LYS A 36 13.24 -1.42 3.58
N ILE A 37 12.05 -1.98 3.70
CA ILE A 37 11.50 -2.50 4.94
C ILE A 37 11.78 -4.00 4.98
N ARG A 38 12.28 -4.50 6.10
CA ARG A 38 12.62 -5.93 6.29
C ARG A 38 11.90 -6.46 7.52
N PHE A 39 11.30 -7.64 7.38
CA PHE A 39 10.67 -8.38 8.45
C PHE A 39 11.57 -9.58 8.82
N SER A 40 11.69 -9.88 10.11
CA SER A 40 12.53 -10.98 10.60
C SER A 40 11.79 -12.32 10.70
N GLU A 41 10.46 -12.29 10.68
CA GLU A 41 9.59 -13.45 10.89
C GLU A 41 8.35 -13.35 9.97
N PRO A 42 7.69 -14.49 9.65
CA PRO A 42 6.42 -14.49 8.92
C PRO A 42 5.32 -13.79 9.72
N ALA A 43 4.39 -13.16 9.00
CA ALA A 43 3.22 -12.51 9.57
C ALA A 43 2.30 -13.52 10.27
N LYS A 44 1.85 -13.19 11.48
CA LYS A 44 0.86 -13.97 12.25
C LYS A 44 -0.54 -13.37 12.12
N HIS A 45 -0.61 -12.06 11.97
CA HIS A 45 -1.86 -11.31 11.76
C HIS A 45 -1.81 -10.54 10.46
N TRP A 46 -2.97 -10.16 9.95
CA TRP A 46 -3.10 -9.38 8.72
C TRP A 46 -2.37 -8.03 8.76
N THR A 47 -2.33 -7.39 9.93
CA THR A 47 -1.64 -6.11 10.14
C THR A 47 -0.12 -6.20 10.03
N ASP A 48 0.43 -7.41 10.16
CA ASP A 48 1.86 -7.66 10.12
C ASP A 48 2.34 -8.02 8.70
N ALA A 49 1.39 -8.23 7.78
CA ALA A 49 1.65 -8.62 6.40
C ALA A 49 2.12 -7.41 5.56
N ALA A 50 2.98 -7.67 4.58
CA ALA A 50 3.51 -6.60 3.74
C ALA A 50 2.51 -6.22 2.63
N PRO A 51 2.06 -4.96 2.55
CA PRO A 51 1.15 -4.52 1.49
C PRO A 51 1.91 -4.26 0.19
N ILE A 52 1.39 -4.79 -0.91
CA ILE A 52 1.79 -4.43 -2.27
C ILE A 52 0.56 -4.04 -3.08
N GLY A 53 0.71 -3.16 -4.07
CA GLY A 53 -0.38 -2.81 -4.95
C GLY A 53 -0.01 -1.84 -6.06
N ASN A 54 -0.82 -1.84 -7.12
CA ASN A 54 -0.66 -0.97 -8.29
C ASN A 54 -1.81 0.05 -8.43
N GLY A 55 -2.58 0.26 -7.35
CA GLY A 55 -3.74 1.14 -7.31
C GLY A 55 -5.07 0.50 -7.72
N CYS A 56 -5.07 -0.59 -8.49
CA CYS A 56 -6.28 -1.34 -8.85
C CYS A 56 -6.37 -2.68 -8.11
N LEU A 57 -5.25 -3.39 -8.05
CA LEU A 57 -5.06 -4.63 -7.33
C LEU A 57 -4.06 -4.41 -6.20
N GLY A 58 -4.38 -4.92 -5.03
CA GLY A 58 -3.49 -5.01 -3.88
C GLY A 58 -3.34 -6.45 -3.43
N ALA A 59 -2.24 -6.74 -2.73
CA ALA A 59 -2.07 -7.99 -2.03
C ALA A 59 -1.36 -7.79 -0.70
N MET A 60 -1.66 -8.66 0.26
CA MET A 60 -0.93 -8.77 1.52
C MET A 60 -0.09 -10.05 1.52
N ILE A 61 1.21 -9.92 1.75
CA ILE A 61 2.19 -11.02 1.76
C ILE A 61 2.46 -11.44 3.21
N TRP A 62 2.29 -12.73 3.50
CA TRP A 62 2.46 -13.27 4.86
C TRP A 62 3.88 -13.78 5.13
N GLY A 63 4.64 -14.17 4.11
CA GLY A 63 6.06 -14.52 4.24
C GLY A 63 6.33 -15.89 4.87
N GLY A 64 5.37 -16.82 4.78
CA GLY A 64 5.49 -18.15 5.37
C GLY A 64 6.50 -19.04 4.63
N VAL A 65 7.59 -19.43 5.29
CA VAL A 65 8.72 -20.17 4.65
C VAL A 65 8.30 -21.51 4.03
N ALA A 66 7.40 -22.25 4.66
CA ALA A 66 6.92 -23.54 4.16
C ALA A 66 5.67 -23.42 3.27
N THR A 67 4.79 -22.47 3.59
CA THR A 67 3.55 -22.20 2.85
C THR A 67 3.30 -20.70 2.83
N GLU A 68 3.29 -20.11 1.64
CA GLU A 68 3.02 -18.69 1.46
C GLU A 68 1.51 -18.43 1.35
N THR A 69 1.05 -17.33 1.95
CA THR A 69 -0.34 -16.87 1.80
C THR A 69 -0.33 -15.49 1.21
N LEU A 70 -0.89 -15.35 0.01
CA LEU A 70 -1.12 -14.06 -0.64
C LEU A 70 -2.61 -13.76 -0.61
N GLN A 71 -3.01 -12.75 0.16
CA GLN A 71 -4.40 -12.29 0.16
C GLN A 71 -4.56 -11.17 -0.86
N LEU A 72 -5.46 -11.35 -1.81
CA LEU A 72 -5.69 -10.41 -2.92
C LEU A 72 -6.88 -9.50 -2.62
N ASN A 73 -6.71 -8.21 -2.92
CA ASN A 73 -7.75 -7.18 -2.86
C ASN A 73 -7.88 -6.54 -4.24
N GLY A 74 -9.10 -6.31 -4.73
CA GLY A 74 -9.34 -5.65 -6.01
C GLY A 74 -10.43 -4.61 -5.89
N ASN A 75 -10.21 -3.42 -6.46
CA ASN A 75 -11.17 -2.32 -6.40
C ASN A 75 -12.50 -2.60 -7.12
N HIS A 76 -12.56 -3.64 -7.95
CA HIS A 76 -13.77 -4.04 -8.67
C HIS A 76 -14.58 -5.13 -7.95
N ILE A 77 -14.12 -5.62 -6.79
CA ILE A 77 -14.76 -6.70 -6.04
C ILE A 77 -15.74 -6.09 -5.03
N TRP A 78 -16.89 -5.65 -5.53
CA TRP A 78 -18.02 -5.23 -4.71
C TRP A 78 -19.21 -6.11 -5.05
N ASN A 79 -19.79 -6.76 -4.03
CA ASN A 79 -21.06 -7.45 -4.19
C ASN A 79 -22.11 -6.39 -4.54
N LYS A 80 -22.70 -6.48 -5.73
CA LYS A 80 -23.89 -5.71 -6.06
C LYS A 80 -25.00 -6.24 -5.16
N CYS A 81 -25.50 -5.39 -4.26
CA CYS A 81 -26.67 -5.69 -3.42
C CYS A 81 -27.90 -6.00 -4.28
#